data_AF-A0A2M8K417-F1
#
_entry.id   AF-A0A2M8K417-F1
#
_cell.length_a   1.000
_cell.length_b   1.000
_cell.length_c   1.000
_cell.angle_alpha   90.00
_cell.angle_beta   90.00
_cell.angle_gamma   90.00
#
_symmetry.space_group_name_H-M   'P 1'
#
loop_
_entity.id
_entity.type
_entity.pdbx_description
1 polymer ?
#
loop_
_entity_poly.entity_id
_entity_poly.type
_entity_poly.pdbx_seq_one_letter_code
_entity_poly.pdbx_strand_id
1 'polypeptide(L)'
;MSTEMLKDALDFDLIADVFVTESITASPSELHGQLCGYLASGVTLPLEDWLSMVVEFCDIEGWKEEASRAVIVELYTATLTLFQNGEFALVPSISDDDAELCERGVTLAQWAHGFLAGYGLSGQKKDLSDETKQILRDFANISGMQAEMRALEDNNDNEADLTELVEYVRLSAMMLYTEHHDINPDVDHTKQNSLH
;
A
#
# COMPACT_ATOMS: atom_id res chain seq x y z
N MET A 1 13.82 11.91 7.34
CA MET A 1 14.08 10.49 7.00
C MET A 1 14.51 10.47 5.53
N SER A 2 15.50 9.66 5.14
CA SER A 2 15.79 9.52 3.69
C SER A 2 14.69 8.71 3.02
N THR A 3 14.52 8.87 1.70
CA THR A 3 13.58 8.08 0.90
C THR A 3 13.83 6.58 1.03
N GLU A 4 15.09 6.18 1.17
CA GLU A 4 15.44 4.76 1.41
C GLU A 4 14.90 4.24 2.75
N MET A 5 15.12 4.99 3.84
CA MET A 5 14.59 4.59 5.16
C MET A 5 13.07 4.53 5.19
N LEU A 6 12.39 5.37 4.40
CA LEU A 6 10.93 5.29 4.26
C LEU A 6 10.52 4.00 3.55
N LYS A 7 11.25 3.57 2.52
CA LYS A 7 10.98 2.31 1.81
C LYS A 7 11.25 1.09 2.68
N ASP A 8 12.26 1.13 3.54
CA ASP A 8 12.54 0.06 4.51
C ASP A 8 11.34 -0.23 5.42
N ALA A 9 10.51 0.78 5.73
CA ALA A 9 9.28 0.60 6.51
C ALA A 9 8.12 -0.05 5.74
N LEU A 10 8.22 -0.09 4.40
CA LEU A 10 7.27 -0.75 3.50
C LEU A 10 7.71 -2.16 3.11
N ASP A 11 8.88 -2.59 3.58
CA ASP A 11 9.45 -3.91 3.35
C ASP A 11 8.46 -5.02 3.70
N PHE A 12 8.28 -5.96 2.77
CA PHE A 12 7.25 -6.98 2.90
C PHE A 12 7.57 -7.97 4.02
N ASP A 13 8.83 -8.39 4.12
CA ASP A 13 9.30 -9.34 5.13
C ASP A 13 9.17 -8.76 6.54
N LEU A 14 9.48 -7.47 6.72
CA LEU A 14 9.27 -6.76 7.99
C LEU A 14 7.82 -6.83 8.46
N ILE A 15 6.85 -6.62 7.55
CA ILE A 15 5.42 -6.66 7.88
C ILE A 15 4.96 -8.12 8.06
N ALA A 16 5.48 -9.05 7.27
CA ALA A 16 5.21 -10.48 7.40
C ALA A 16 5.66 -11.03 8.78
N ASP A 17 6.82 -10.60 9.28
CA ASP A 17 7.33 -10.97 10.61
C ASP A 17 6.39 -10.49 11.73
N VAL A 18 5.83 -9.28 11.59
CA VAL A 18 4.79 -8.78 12.49
C VAL A 18 3.57 -9.70 12.44
N PHE A 19 3.12 -10.08 11.24
CA PHE A 19 1.94 -10.92 11.07
C PHE A 19 2.15 -12.30 11.70
N VAL A 20 3.33 -12.90 11.54
CA VAL A 20 3.70 -14.16 12.19
C VAL A 20 3.68 -14.02 13.71
N THR A 21 4.31 -12.97 14.25
CA THR A 21 4.38 -12.68 15.69
C THR A 21 2.98 -12.52 16.30
N GLU A 22 2.11 -11.80 15.59
CA GLU A 22 0.74 -11.53 15.99
C GLU A 22 -0.22 -12.67 15.65
N SER A 23 0.24 -13.72 14.96
CA SER A 23 -0.58 -14.86 14.46
C SER A 23 -1.72 -14.43 13.53
N ILE A 24 -1.45 -13.42 12.71
CA ILE A 24 -2.32 -12.88 11.67
C ILE A 24 -2.18 -13.75 10.41
N THR A 25 -3.30 -14.06 9.76
CA THR A 25 -3.33 -14.87 8.52
C THR A 25 -3.65 -14.06 7.26
N ALA A 26 -3.98 -12.77 7.43
CA ALA A 26 -4.19 -11.84 6.33
C ALA A 26 -2.89 -11.57 5.56
N SER A 27 -3.00 -10.96 4.38
CA SER A 27 -1.82 -10.62 3.56
C SER A 27 -1.20 -9.27 3.98
N PRO A 28 0.12 -9.18 4.20
CA PRO A 28 0.83 -7.92 4.39
C PRO A 28 0.61 -6.95 3.22
N SER A 29 0.64 -7.46 1.98
CA SER A 29 0.42 -6.67 0.77
C SER A 29 -0.98 -6.09 0.71
N GLU A 30 -1.98 -6.87 1.10
CA GLU A 30 -3.37 -6.40 1.16
C GLU A 30 -3.54 -5.30 2.22
N LEU A 31 -2.89 -5.42 3.38
CA LEU A 31 -2.91 -4.36 4.41
C LEU A 31 -2.31 -3.06 3.88
N HIS A 32 -1.11 -3.11 3.26
CA HIS A 32 -0.47 -1.92 2.71
C HIS A 32 -1.29 -1.33 1.56
N GLY A 33 -1.88 -2.17 0.72
CA GLY A 33 -2.84 -1.77 -0.30
C GLY A 33 -4.00 -0.99 0.31
N GLN A 34 -4.62 -1.50 1.38
CA GLN A 34 -5.74 -0.85 2.08
C GLN A 34 -5.38 0.53 2.60
N LEU A 35 -4.22 0.68 3.23
CA LEU A 35 -3.71 2.00 3.64
C LEU A 35 -3.59 2.95 2.44
N CYS A 36 -2.95 2.50 1.37
CA CYS A 36 -2.74 3.31 0.17
C CYS A 36 -4.05 3.76 -0.47
N GLY A 37 -5.02 2.84 -0.60
CA GLY A 37 -6.32 3.13 -1.17
C GLY A 37 -7.12 4.15 -0.37
N TYR A 38 -7.06 4.06 0.96
CA TYR A 38 -7.72 5.03 1.83
C TYR A 38 -7.05 6.41 1.73
N LEU A 39 -5.72 6.48 1.81
CA LEU A 39 -5.00 7.75 1.70
C LEU A 39 -5.18 8.42 0.33
N ALA A 40 -5.23 7.63 -0.74
CA ALA A 40 -5.45 8.11 -2.11
C ALA A 40 -6.88 8.61 -2.35
N SER A 41 -7.84 8.35 -1.46
CA SER A 41 -9.23 8.77 -1.66
C SER A 41 -9.49 10.27 -1.39
N GLY A 42 -8.49 11.02 -0.92
CA GLY A 42 -8.66 12.42 -0.54
C GLY A 42 -9.34 12.65 0.81
N VAL A 43 -9.53 11.60 1.62
CA VAL A 43 -10.04 11.71 3.00
C VAL A 43 -8.87 11.61 3.96
N THR A 44 -8.88 12.44 5.01
CA THR A 44 -7.90 12.33 6.09
C THR A 44 -8.14 11.05 6.87
N LEU A 45 -7.08 10.25 7.03
CA LEU A 45 -7.08 9.07 7.89
C LEU A 45 -6.20 9.35 9.13
N PRO A 46 -6.77 9.65 10.31
CA PRO A 46 -6.01 9.72 11.55
C PRO A 46 -5.33 8.39 11.90
N LEU A 47 -4.15 8.46 12.53
CA LEU A 47 -3.39 7.25 12.91
C LEU A 47 -4.19 6.30 13.80
N GLU A 48 -4.95 6.80 14.76
CA GLU A 48 -5.76 5.95 15.67
C GLU A 48 -6.90 5.22 14.93
N ASP A 49 -7.47 5.86 13.90
CA ASP A 49 -8.47 5.24 13.03
C ASP A 49 -7.82 4.17 12.15
N TRP A 50 -6.60 4.43 11.64
CA TRP A 50 -5.80 3.42 10.94
C TRP A 50 -5.52 2.19 11.81
N LEU A 51 -5.03 2.39 13.04
CA LEU A 51 -4.74 1.28 13.95
C LEU A 51 -6.00 0.48 14.29
N SER A 52 -7.15 1.14 14.42
CA SER A 52 -8.44 0.46 14.61
C SER A 52 -8.83 -0.37 13.40
N MET A 53 -8.63 0.14 12.18
CA MET A 53 -8.85 -0.62 10.95
C MET A 53 -7.90 -1.81 10.81
N VAL A 54 -6.62 -1.67 11.21
CA VAL A 54 -5.66 -2.80 11.20
C VAL A 54 -6.14 -3.92 12.12
N VAL A 55 -6.61 -3.58 13.32
CA VAL A 55 -7.15 -4.56 14.28
C VAL A 55 -8.34 -5.32 13.69
N GLU A 56 -9.25 -4.62 13.01
CA GLU A 56 -10.40 -5.22 12.32
C GLU A 56 -9.96 -6.08 11.12
N PHE A 57 -9.08 -5.56 10.27
CA PHE A 57 -8.56 -6.25 9.08
C PHE A 57 -7.83 -7.55 9.45
N CYS A 58 -7.04 -7.51 10.52
CA CYS A 58 -6.24 -8.64 10.97
C CYS A 58 -7.02 -9.62 11.87
N ASP A 59 -8.26 -9.30 12.23
CA ASP A 59 -9.10 -10.05 13.18
C ASP A 59 -8.37 -10.37 14.50
N ILE A 60 -7.74 -9.35 15.09
CA ILE A 60 -7.04 -9.45 16.38
C ILE A 60 -7.83 -8.70 17.47
N GLU A 61 -7.73 -9.15 18.72
CA GLU A 61 -8.32 -8.40 19.87
C GLU A 61 -7.44 -7.20 20.29
N GLY A 62 -6.17 -7.25 19.92
CA GLY A 62 -5.15 -6.25 20.22
C GLY A 62 -3.75 -6.80 19.94
N TRP A 63 -2.75 -5.91 19.96
CA TRP A 63 -1.35 -6.26 19.74
C TRP A 63 -0.79 -7.09 20.91
N LYS A 64 -0.13 -8.20 20.61
CA LYS A 64 0.62 -9.00 21.59
C LYS A 64 1.91 -8.28 21.99
N GLU A 65 2.59 -7.68 21.02
CA GLU A 65 3.85 -6.98 21.23
C GLU A 65 3.74 -5.50 20.84
N GLU A 66 4.24 -4.59 21.69
CA GLU A 66 4.28 -3.16 21.35
C GLU A 66 5.19 -2.88 20.15
N ALA A 67 6.20 -3.73 19.93
CA ALA A 67 7.08 -3.64 18.78
C ALA A 67 6.32 -3.88 17.45
N SER A 68 5.40 -4.84 17.42
CA SER A 68 4.51 -5.08 16.27
C SER A 68 3.68 -3.85 15.95
N ARG A 69 3.07 -3.26 16.98
CA ARG A 69 2.30 -2.02 16.84
C ARG A 69 3.16 -0.88 16.29
N ALA A 70 4.39 -0.73 16.79
CA ALA A 70 5.32 0.30 16.35
C ALA A 70 5.68 0.17 14.86
N VAL A 71 5.88 -1.04 14.35
CA VAL A 71 6.12 -1.27 12.91
C VAL A 71 4.93 -0.82 12.07
N ILE A 72 3.69 -1.08 12.50
CA ILE A 72 2.49 -0.64 11.76
C ILE A 72 2.29 0.88 11.82
N VAL A 73 2.71 1.53 12.90
CA VAL A 73 2.76 3.00 12.98
C VAL A 73 3.80 3.56 12.01
N GLU A 74 4.96 2.91 11.91
CA GLU A 74 6.01 3.33 10.98
C GLU A 74 5.57 3.13 9.52
N LEU A 75 4.93 2.00 9.19
CA LEU A 75 4.30 1.75 7.88
C LEU A 75 3.35 2.90 7.51
N TYR A 76 2.44 3.28 8.42
CA TYR A 76 1.54 4.40 8.21
C TYR A 76 2.29 5.71 7.89
N THR A 77 3.26 6.04 8.73
CA THR A 77 4.00 7.30 8.65
C THR A 77 4.83 7.37 7.37
N ALA A 78 5.46 6.26 7.01
CA ALA A 78 6.29 6.15 5.83
C ALA A 78 5.46 6.23 4.55
N THR A 79 4.36 5.47 4.45
CA THR A 79 3.44 5.51 3.30
C THR A 79 2.89 6.92 3.11
N LEU A 80 2.42 7.59 4.17
CA LEU A 80 1.91 8.96 4.08
C LEU A 80 3.00 9.94 3.60
N THR A 81 4.21 9.82 4.14
CA THR A 81 5.35 10.68 3.74
C THR A 81 5.73 10.45 2.28
N LEU A 82 5.77 9.20 1.81
CA LEU A 82 6.09 8.84 0.42
C LEU A 82 5.03 9.36 -0.57
N PHE A 83 3.76 9.40 -0.17
CA PHE A 83 2.71 10.04 -0.97
C PHE A 83 2.91 11.56 -1.07
N GLN A 84 3.34 12.21 0.01
CA GLN A 84 3.42 13.67 0.11
C GLN A 84 4.70 14.28 -0.47
N ASN A 85 5.82 13.54 -0.47
CA ASN A 85 7.15 14.10 -0.74
C ASN A 85 7.36 14.56 -2.19
N GLY A 86 6.46 14.22 -3.12
CA GLY A 86 6.53 14.63 -4.52
C GLY A 86 7.64 13.99 -5.36
N GLU A 87 8.38 13.06 -4.79
CA GLU A 87 9.42 12.30 -5.50
C GLU A 87 8.84 11.14 -6.30
N PHE A 88 7.53 10.88 -6.16
CA PHE A 88 6.87 9.68 -6.70
C PHE A 88 7.65 8.42 -6.30
N ALA A 89 7.96 8.28 -5.00
CA ALA A 89 8.87 7.26 -4.49
C ALA A 89 8.18 6.09 -3.75
N LEU A 90 6.86 6.15 -3.56
CA LEU A 90 6.08 5.03 -3.02
C LEU A 90 6.34 3.78 -3.86
N VAL A 91 6.43 2.63 -3.20
CA VAL A 91 6.48 1.29 -3.81
C VAL A 91 5.36 0.43 -3.21
N PRO A 92 4.66 -0.42 -3.98
CA PRO A 92 3.76 -1.42 -3.40
C PRO A 92 4.56 -2.34 -2.46
N SER A 93 3.95 -2.73 -1.33
CA SER A 93 4.58 -3.71 -0.43
C SER A 93 4.12 -5.08 -0.91
N ILE A 94 5.00 -5.77 -1.63
CA ILE A 94 4.80 -7.08 -2.26
C ILE A 94 6.02 -7.94 -1.98
N SER A 95 5.96 -9.24 -2.23
CA SER A 95 7.11 -10.12 -2.07
C SER A 95 8.34 -9.56 -2.79
N ASP A 96 9.51 -9.75 -2.19
CA ASP A 96 10.76 -9.18 -2.66
C ASP A 96 11.19 -9.71 -4.04
N ASP A 97 12.15 -9.03 -4.67
CA ASP A 97 12.62 -9.35 -6.02
C ASP A 97 13.32 -10.71 -6.14
N ASP A 98 13.71 -11.34 -5.03
CA ASP A 98 14.28 -12.69 -4.99
C ASP A 98 13.23 -13.79 -4.75
N ALA A 99 11.96 -13.42 -4.49
CA ALA A 99 10.84 -14.36 -4.42
C ALA A 99 10.47 -14.89 -5.82
N GLU A 100 9.73 -16.00 -5.85
CA GLU A 100 9.25 -16.56 -7.12
C GLU A 100 8.36 -15.55 -7.86
N LEU A 101 8.49 -15.47 -9.19
CA LEU A 101 7.73 -14.54 -10.03
C LEU A 101 6.21 -14.66 -9.80
N CYS A 102 5.71 -15.89 -9.63
CA CYS A 102 4.31 -16.14 -9.35
C CYS A 102 3.87 -15.58 -7.98
N GLU A 103 4.75 -15.60 -6.98
CA GLU A 103 4.49 -15.07 -5.64
C GLU A 103 4.39 -13.55 -5.68
N ARG A 104 5.35 -12.88 -6.32
CA ARG A 104 5.35 -11.42 -6.57
C ARG A 104 4.07 -10.98 -7.31
N GLY A 105 3.65 -11.74 -8.32
CA GLY A 105 2.38 -11.50 -9.01
C GLY A 105 1.16 -11.63 -8.10
N VAL A 106 1.13 -12.66 -7.23
CA VAL A 106 0.02 -12.87 -6.29
C VAL A 106 -0.06 -11.76 -5.26
N THR A 107 1.06 -11.35 -4.67
CA THR A 107 1.10 -10.26 -3.70
C THR A 107 0.74 -8.92 -4.33
N LEU A 108 1.09 -8.67 -5.59
CA LEU A 108 0.58 -7.51 -6.34
C LEU A 108 -0.94 -7.53 -6.51
N ALA A 109 -1.53 -8.68 -6.85
CA ALA A 109 -2.98 -8.82 -6.96
C ALA A 109 -3.70 -8.61 -5.61
N GLN A 110 -3.08 -9.08 -4.51
CA GLN A 110 -3.55 -8.82 -3.14
C GLN A 110 -3.43 -7.34 -2.77
N TRP A 111 -2.33 -6.68 -3.14
CA TRP A 111 -2.15 -5.25 -2.93
C TRP A 111 -3.23 -4.44 -3.65
N ALA A 112 -3.51 -4.76 -4.92
CA ALA A 112 -4.58 -4.12 -5.68
C ALA A 112 -5.97 -4.37 -5.05
N HIS A 113 -6.21 -5.56 -4.49
CA HIS A 113 -7.42 -5.86 -3.72
C HIS A 113 -7.55 -4.96 -2.50
N GLY A 114 -6.49 -4.89 -1.69
CA GLY A 114 -6.40 -4.03 -0.51
C GLY A 114 -6.68 -2.57 -0.87
N PHE A 115 -6.06 -2.06 -1.94
CA PHE A 115 -6.29 -0.70 -2.42
C PHE A 115 -7.75 -0.40 -2.68
N LEU A 116 -8.46 -1.29 -3.38
CA LEU A 116 -9.89 -1.13 -3.65
C LEU A 116 -10.72 -1.16 -2.36
N ALA A 117 -10.37 -2.05 -1.42
CA ALA A 117 -11.03 -2.12 -0.12
C ALA A 117 -10.86 -0.80 0.66
N GLY A 118 -9.63 -0.29 0.76
CA GLY A 118 -9.31 0.97 1.44
C GLY A 118 -10.01 2.17 0.81
N TYR A 119 -9.95 2.28 -0.52
CA TYR A 119 -10.66 3.33 -1.25
C TYR A 119 -12.16 3.25 -1.02
N GLY A 120 -12.74 2.04 -1.00
CA GLY A 120 -14.15 1.81 -0.72
C GLY A 120 -14.56 2.17 0.73
N LEU A 121 -13.70 1.90 1.71
CA LEU A 121 -13.90 2.19 3.14
C LEU A 121 -13.88 3.69 3.44
N SER A 122 -13.15 4.49 2.66
CA SER A 122 -13.17 5.96 2.77
C SER A 122 -14.56 6.58 2.54
N GLY A 123 -15.49 5.83 1.92
CA GLY A 123 -16.82 6.31 1.57
C GLY A 123 -16.84 7.25 0.36
N GLN A 124 -15.70 7.54 -0.28
CA GLN A 124 -15.63 8.38 -1.47
C GLN A 124 -16.13 7.64 -2.71
N LYS A 125 -17.35 8.00 -3.12
CA LYS A 125 -18.05 7.34 -4.25
C LYS A 125 -18.73 8.34 -5.19
N LYS A 126 -18.68 9.63 -4.88
CA LYS A 126 -19.36 10.69 -5.65
C LYS A 126 -18.34 11.50 -6.42
N ASP A 127 -18.74 11.95 -7.60
CA ASP A 127 -18.00 12.90 -8.43
C ASP A 127 -16.58 12.45 -8.82
N LEU A 128 -16.34 11.12 -8.89
CA LEU A 128 -15.06 10.56 -9.36
C LEU A 128 -14.80 11.00 -10.81
N SER A 129 -13.56 11.43 -11.10
CA SER A 129 -13.09 11.67 -12.45
C SER A 129 -13.13 10.38 -13.29
N ASP A 130 -13.18 10.53 -14.62
CA ASP A 130 -13.16 9.36 -15.50
C ASP A 130 -11.83 8.61 -15.43
N GLU A 131 -10.75 9.32 -15.15
CA GLU A 131 -9.42 8.78 -14.88
C GLU A 131 -9.41 7.96 -13.58
N THR A 132 -9.92 8.49 -12.47
CA THR A 132 -10.07 7.73 -11.22
C THR A 132 -10.89 6.46 -11.45
N LYS A 133 -12.03 6.55 -12.15
CA LYS A 133 -12.85 5.36 -12.44
C LYS A 133 -12.09 4.34 -13.29
N GLN A 134 -11.21 4.77 -14.19
CA GLN A 134 -10.42 3.88 -15.02
C GLN A 134 -9.37 3.14 -14.18
N ILE A 135 -8.61 3.87 -13.37
CA ILE A 135 -7.61 3.27 -12.46
C ILE A 135 -8.27 2.25 -11.53
N LEU A 136 -9.41 2.57 -10.91
CA LEU A 136 -10.13 1.65 -10.04
C LEU A 136 -10.63 0.40 -10.78
N ARG A 137 -11.02 0.52 -12.06
CA ARG A 137 -11.36 -0.66 -12.88
C ARG A 137 -10.15 -1.52 -13.18
N ASP A 138 -9.01 -0.90 -13.47
CA ASP A 138 -7.79 -1.63 -13.78
C ASP A 138 -7.28 -2.37 -12.55
N PHE A 139 -7.33 -1.74 -11.37
CA PHE A 139 -6.99 -2.41 -10.12
C PHE A 139 -7.96 -3.55 -9.82
N ALA A 140 -9.24 -3.43 -10.17
CA ALA A 140 -10.20 -4.53 -10.04
C ALA A 140 -9.87 -5.70 -10.96
N ASN A 141 -9.39 -5.42 -12.19
CA ASN A 141 -8.91 -6.46 -13.09
C ASN A 141 -7.67 -7.16 -12.52
N ILE A 142 -6.67 -6.40 -12.06
CA ILE A 142 -5.43 -6.93 -11.46
C ILE A 142 -5.74 -7.77 -10.22
N SER A 143 -6.61 -7.30 -9.33
CA SER A 143 -7.08 -8.03 -8.15
C SER A 143 -7.72 -9.37 -8.51
N GLY A 144 -8.41 -9.44 -9.65
CA GLY A 144 -9.05 -10.66 -10.17
C GLY A 144 -8.10 -11.69 -10.77
N MET A 145 -6.85 -11.31 -11.07
CA MET A 145 -5.88 -12.17 -11.79
C MET A 145 -5.09 -13.13 -10.88
N GLN A 146 -5.49 -13.34 -9.61
CA GLN A 146 -4.71 -14.16 -8.68
C GLN A 146 -4.43 -15.59 -9.18
N ALA A 147 -5.34 -16.21 -9.92
CA ALA A 147 -5.15 -17.56 -10.44
C ALA A 147 -4.12 -17.59 -11.58
N GLU A 148 -4.16 -16.58 -12.44
CA GLU A 148 -3.24 -16.32 -13.53
C GLU A 148 -1.84 -16.02 -12.98
N MET A 149 -1.74 -15.17 -11.95
CA MET A 149 -0.47 -14.85 -11.28
C MET A 149 0.17 -16.09 -10.67
N ARG A 150 -0.61 -16.98 -10.02
CA ARG A 150 -0.12 -18.27 -9.50
C ARG A 150 0.41 -19.21 -10.58
N ALA A 151 -0.04 -19.03 -11.82
CA ALA A 151 0.36 -19.85 -12.96
C ALA A 151 1.48 -19.19 -13.79
N LEU A 152 2.03 -18.04 -13.35
CA LEU A 152 3.15 -17.40 -14.03
C LEU A 152 4.36 -18.33 -14.05
N GLU A 153 4.88 -18.54 -15.25
CA GLU A 153 6.14 -19.24 -15.45
C GLU A 153 7.30 -18.25 -15.34
N ASP A 154 8.39 -18.67 -14.68
CA ASP A 154 9.61 -17.89 -14.59
C ASP A 154 10.30 -17.80 -15.97
N ASN A 155 10.11 -16.66 -16.63
CA ASN A 155 10.76 -16.30 -17.88
C ASN A 155 10.86 -14.77 -18.03
N ASN A 156 11.78 -14.33 -18.88
CA ASN A 156 12.09 -12.91 -19.05
C ASN A 156 10.90 -12.06 -19.54
N ASP A 157 9.99 -12.63 -20.32
CA ASP A 157 8.84 -11.89 -20.86
C ASP A 157 7.84 -11.62 -19.72
N ASN A 158 7.53 -12.63 -18.91
CA ASN A 158 6.67 -12.49 -17.74
C ASN A 158 7.28 -11.59 -16.65
N GLU A 159 8.61 -11.63 -16.46
CA GLU A 159 9.33 -10.75 -15.53
C GLU A 159 9.18 -9.27 -15.96
N ALA A 160 9.33 -9.00 -17.25
CA ALA A 160 9.13 -7.66 -17.81
C ALA A 160 7.67 -7.20 -17.65
N ASP A 161 6.72 -8.06 -17.99
CA ASP A 161 5.28 -7.77 -17.86
C ASP A 161 4.89 -7.47 -16.40
N LEU A 162 5.40 -8.25 -15.43
CA LEU A 162 5.12 -7.98 -14.02
C LEU A 162 5.76 -6.67 -13.57
N THR A 163 7.01 -6.39 -13.96
CA THR A 163 7.69 -5.13 -13.64
C THR A 163 6.91 -3.92 -14.15
N GLU A 164 6.40 -3.98 -15.39
CA GLU A 164 5.55 -2.93 -15.95
C GLU A 164 4.24 -2.79 -15.18
N LEU A 165 3.63 -3.90 -14.75
CA LEU A 165 2.39 -3.89 -13.99
C LEU A 165 2.57 -3.29 -12.59
N VAL A 166 3.66 -3.63 -11.90
CA VAL A 166 4.03 -3.04 -10.60
C VAL A 166 4.21 -1.53 -10.75
N GLU A 167 4.93 -1.09 -11.77
CA GLU A 167 5.14 0.34 -12.04
C GLU A 167 3.82 1.06 -12.37
N TYR A 168 2.93 0.43 -13.15
CA TYR A 168 1.60 0.97 -13.43
C TYR A 168 0.79 1.16 -12.14
N VAL A 169 0.74 0.15 -11.28
CA VAL A 169 0.02 0.19 -10.00
C VAL A 169 0.58 1.31 -9.11
N ARG A 170 1.90 1.39 -9.01
CA ARG A 170 2.62 2.39 -8.23
C ARG A 170 2.30 3.82 -8.67
N LEU A 171 2.45 4.11 -9.97
CA LEU A 171 2.19 5.44 -10.52
C LEU A 171 0.71 5.79 -10.43
N SER A 172 -0.19 4.84 -10.68
CA SER A 172 -1.63 5.04 -10.59
C SER A 172 -2.08 5.40 -9.16
N ALA A 173 -1.55 4.71 -8.14
CA ALA A 173 -1.83 5.02 -6.75
C ALA A 173 -1.35 6.44 -6.38
N MET A 174 -0.13 6.81 -6.82
CA MET A 174 0.39 8.16 -6.62
C MET A 174 -0.47 9.21 -7.33
N MET A 175 -0.87 8.98 -8.58
CA MET A 175 -1.73 9.88 -9.34
C MET A 175 -3.08 10.12 -8.64
N LEU A 176 -3.74 9.07 -8.15
CA LEU A 176 -4.98 9.20 -7.39
C LEU A 176 -4.80 10.06 -6.14
N TYR A 177 -3.70 9.88 -5.41
CA TYR A 177 -3.39 10.72 -4.26
C TYR A 177 -3.25 12.21 -4.66
N THR A 178 -2.59 12.49 -5.79
CA THR A 178 -2.37 13.87 -6.30
C THR A 178 -3.65 14.57 -6.74
N GLU A 179 -4.69 13.82 -7.13
CA GLU A 179 -5.98 14.42 -7.56
C GLU A 179 -6.65 15.21 -6.44
N HIS A 180 -6.35 14.87 -5.18
CA HIS A 180 -6.95 15.46 -4.00
C HIS A 180 -5.98 16.27 -3.13
N HIS A 181 -4.67 16.22 -3.41
CA HIS A 181 -3.64 16.83 -2.58
C HIS A 181 -2.64 17.60 -3.44
N ASP A 182 -2.36 18.85 -3.06
CA ASP A 182 -1.24 19.59 -3.62
C ASP A 182 0.08 18.93 -3.17
N ILE A 183 0.80 18.32 -4.11
CA ILE A 183 2.16 17.86 -3.87
C ILE A 183 3.08 19.08 -3.83
N ASN A 184 3.81 19.25 -2.73
CA ASN A 184 4.80 20.31 -2.62
C ASN A 184 6.22 19.72 -2.50
N PRO A 185 6.99 19.65 -3.61
CA PRO A 185 8.32 19.05 -3.64
C PRO A 185 9.38 19.82 -2.82
N ASP A 186 9.05 21.02 -2.32
CA ASP A 186 9.95 21.88 -1.54
C ASP A 186 9.65 21.88 -0.02
N VAL A 187 8.71 21.06 0.48
CA VAL A 187 8.38 21.01 1.92
C VAL A 187 9.38 20.12 2.65
N ASP A 188 10.16 20.76 3.52
CA ASP A 188 10.97 20.09 4.53
C ASP A 188 10.08 19.39 5.57
N HIS A 189 9.68 18.15 5.28
CA HIS A 189 8.83 17.31 6.15
C HIS A 189 9.47 17.00 7.51
N THR A 190 10.72 17.38 7.77
CA THR A 190 11.34 17.24 9.09
C THR A 190 10.83 18.24 10.14
N LYS A 191 10.00 19.23 9.75
CA LYS A 191 9.56 20.32 10.64
C LYS A 191 8.13 20.25 11.16
N GLN A 192 7.34 19.23 10.81
CA GLN A 192 5.93 19.18 11.25
C GLN A 192 5.68 18.64 12.68
N ASN A 193 6.71 18.21 13.43
CA ASN A 193 6.56 17.85 14.85
C ASN A 193 6.70 19.02 15.83
N SER A 194 5.88 20.06 15.64
CA SER A 194 5.54 20.97 16.73
C SER A 194 4.22 21.62 16.46
N LEU A 195 3.15 21.01 16.98
CA LEU A 195 1.93 21.66 17.47
C LEU A 195 1.00 20.56 18.02
N HIS A 196 1.27 20.06 19.24
CA HIS A 196 0.38 20.30 20.38
C HIS A 196 1.01 19.90 21.72
#